data_AF-Q6RCJ5-F1
#
_entry.id   AF-Q6RCJ5-F1
#
_cell.length_a   1.000
_cell.length_b   1.000
_cell.length_c   1.000
_cell.angle_alpha   90.00
_cell.angle_beta   90.00
_cell.angle_gamma   90.00
#
_symmetry.space_group_name_H-M   'P 1'
#
loop_
_entity.id
_entity.type
_entity.pdbx_description
1 polymer ?
#
loop_
_entity_poly.entity_id
_entity_poly.type
_entity_poly.pdbx_seq_one_letter_code
_entity_poly.pdbx_strand_id
1 'polypeptide(L)' 'RVVDNRARECHHYEMVLGMKKTLEDKDGNVYLKCWDEWDKFSLILTPSDRAGLSHVAYKVERDSDLDLLKQRIESYGFN' A
#
# COMPACT_ATOMS: atom_id res chain seq x y z
N ARG A 1 3.20 -5.30 -5.33
CA ARG A 1 4.47 -5.82 -5.91
C ARG A 1 4.53 -5.40 -7.36
N VAL A 2 5.64 -4.81 -7.78
CA VAL A 2 5.88 -4.39 -9.15
C VAL A 2 7.07 -5.15 -9.71
N VAL A 3 6.93 -5.64 -10.95
CA VAL A 3 8.04 -6.23 -11.70
C VAL A 3 9.09 -5.14 -11.90
N ASP A 4 10.37 -5.51 -11.92
CA ASP A 4 11.55 -4.64 -12.08
C ASP A 4 11.59 -3.91 -13.45
N ASN A 5 10.59 -3.08 -13.69
CA ASN A 5 10.54 -1.99 -14.64
C ASN A 5 9.98 -0.77 -13.90
N ARG A 6 10.70 -0.41 -12.83
CA ARG A 6 10.30 0.61 -11.85
C ARG A 6 9.95 1.94 -12.49
N ALA A 7 10.71 2.35 -13.52
CA ALA A 7 10.48 3.59 -14.24
C ALA A 7 9.09 3.62 -14.92
N ARG A 8 8.67 2.50 -15.52
CA ARG A 8 7.34 2.40 -16.16
C ARG A 8 6.22 2.42 -15.14
N GLU A 9 6.37 1.69 -14.05
CA GLU A 9 5.33 1.60 -13.02
C GLU A 9 5.16 2.94 -12.29
N CYS A 10 6.26 3.56 -11.84
CA CYS A 10 6.20 4.90 -11.27
C CYS A 10 5.61 5.91 -12.27
N HIS A 11 5.98 5.85 -13.55
CA HIS A 11 5.38 6.72 -14.57
C HIS A 11 3.86 6.53 -14.68
N HIS A 12 3.35 5.30 -14.65
CA HIS A 12 1.92 5.06 -14.69
C HIS A 12 1.20 5.72 -13.50
N TYR A 13 1.66 5.47 -12.28
CA TYR A 13 0.97 6.02 -11.10
C TYR A 13 1.17 7.53 -10.93
N GLU A 14 2.36 8.07 -11.23
CA GLU A 14 2.66 9.49 -11.06
C GLU A 14 2.15 10.34 -12.23
N MET A 15 2.43 9.94 -13.47
CA MET A 15 2.18 10.78 -14.66
C MET A 15 0.85 10.50 -15.33
N VAL A 16 0.36 9.26 -15.31
CA VAL A 16 -0.93 8.90 -15.93
C VAL A 16 -2.06 9.06 -14.93
N LEU A 17 -1.90 8.52 -13.72
CA LEU A 17 -2.94 8.58 -12.68
C LEU A 17 -2.83 9.82 -11.78
N GLY A 18 -1.73 10.58 -11.84
CA GLY A 18 -1.56 11.82 -11.08
C GLY A 18 -1.35 11.63 -9.58
N MET A 19 -0.93 10.44 -9.14
CA MET A 19 -0.57 10.21 -7.74
C MET A 19 0.73 10.93 -7.40
N LYS A 20 0.87 11.32 -6.14
CA LYS A 20 2.06 12.02 -5.65
C LYS A 20 2.96 11.05 -4.90
N LYS A 21 4.23 10.96 -5.29
CA LYS A 21 5.26 10.27 -4.51
C LYS A 21 5.51 11.02 -3.20
N THR A 22 5.37 10.35 -2.06
CA THR A 22 5.58 10.95 -0.73
C THR A 22 6.88 10.49 -0.08
N LEU A 23 7.30 9.26 -0.36
CA LEU A 23 8.52 8.68 0.18
C LEU A 23 9.08 7.63 -0.77
N GLU A 24 10.39 7.47 -0.73
CA GLU A 24 11.11 6.30 -1.22
C GLU A 24 12.00 5.81 -0.09
N ASP A 25 11.86 4.55 0.31
CA ASP A 25 12.69 3.99 1.39
C ASP A 25 13.97 3.33 0.86
N LYS A 26 14.86 2.97 1.80
CA LYS A 26 16.15 2.32 1.50
C LYS A 26 16.02 0.96 0.80
N ASP A 27 14.86 0.31 0.90
CA ASP A 27 14.60 -1.00 0.31
C ASP A 27 13.94 -0.85 -1.09
N GLY A 28 13.79 0.39 -1.56
CA GLY A 28 13.29 0.72 -2.90
C GLY A 28 11.76 0.80 -2.98
N ASN A 29 11.04 0.70 -1.86
CA ASN A 29 9.59 0.88 -1.88
C ASN A 29 9.25 2.34 -2.17
N VAL A 30 8.26 2.53 -3.05
CA VAL A 30 7.74 3.85 -3.40
C VAL A 30 6.36 4.03 -2.80
N TYR A 31 6.19 5.06 -1.98
CA TYR A 31 4.95 5.40 -1.30
C TYR A 31 4.26 6.52 -2.06
N LEU A 32 2.99 6.31 -2.39
CA LEU A 32 2.20 7.20 -3.23
C LEU A 32 0.89 7.53 -2.52
N LYS A 33 0.37 8.73 -2.78
CA LYS A 33 -0.97 9.15 -2.34
C LYS A 33 -1.76 9.77 -3.48
N CYS A 34 -3.07 9.61 -3.43
CA CYS A 34 -4.00 10.39 -4.26
C CYS A 34 -3.99 11.86 -3.84
N TRP A 35 -4.51 12.73 -4.71
CA TRP A 35 -4.53 14.17 -4.47
C TRP A 35 -5.29 14.57 -3.19
N ASP A 36 -6.45 13.97 -2.95
CA ASP A 36 -7.32 14.26 -1.80
C ASP A 36 -7.12 13.29 -0.61
N GLU A 37 -6.06 12.48 -0.64
CA GLU A 37 -5.75 11.57 0.47
C GLU A 37 -5.25 12.37 1.67
N TRP A 38 -5.76 12.08 2.87
CA TRP A 38 -5.36 12.72 4.12
C TRP A 38 -4.21 11.97 4.77
N ASP A 39 -4.19 10.64 4.61
CA ASP A 39 -3.13 9.80 5.13
C ASP A 39 -1.81 10.00 4.36
N LYS A 40 -0.72 9.47 4.94
CA LYS A 40 0.65 9.65 4.40
C LYS A 40 0.83 9.00 3.02
N PHE A 41 0.14 7.90 2.77
CA PHE A 41 0.15 7.15 1.52
C PHE A 41 -1.07 6.23 1.46
N SER A 42 -1.51 5.91 0.25
CA SER A 42 -2.58 4.94 -0.02
C SER A 42 -2.13 3.80 -0.95
N LEU A 43 -0.92 3.89 -1.52
CA LEU A 43 -0.32 2.85 -2.35
C LEU A 43 1.18 2.73 -2.05
N ILE A 44 1.67 1.48 -2.01
CA ILE A 44 3.08 1.15 -1.90
C ILE A 44 3.48 0.26 -3.08
N LEU A 45 4.43 0.73 -3.90
CA LEU A 45 5.06 -0.08 -4.94
C LEU A 45 6.34 -0.71 -4.38
N THR A 46 6.26 -2.01 -4.11
CA THR A 46 7.39 -2.82 -3.65
C THR A 46 8.06 -3.56 -4.82
N PRO A 47 9.37 -3.41 -5.04
CA PRO A 47 10.11 -4.17 -6.05
C PRO A 47 9.95 -5.68 -5.86
N SER A 48 9.75 -6.41 -6.96
CA SER A 48 9.62 -7.87 -6.98
C SER A 48 9.96 -8.42 -8.36
N ASP A 49 10.28 -9.71 -8.42
CA ASP A 49 10.39 -10.48 -9.67
C ASP A 49 9.04 -10.72 -10.37
N ARG A 50 7.91 -10.50 -9.67
CA ARG A 50 6.55 -10.78 -10.15
C ARG A 50 5.57 -9.69 -9.74
N ALA A 51 4.62 -9.39 -10.62
CA ALA A 51 3.49 -8.52 -10.29
C ALA A 51 2.54 -9.23 -9.31
N GLY A 52 1.95 -8.48 -8.38
CA GLY A 52 0.97 -9.03 -7.46
C GLY A 52 0.60 -8.10 -6.31
N LEU A 53 -0.49 -8.42 -5.63
CA LEU A 53 -0.94 -7.76 -4.42
C LEU A 53 -0.33 -8.47 -3.20
N SER A 54 0.48 -7.76 -2.41
CA SER A 54 1.04 -8.32 -1.17
C SER A 54 0.04 -8.25 -0.03
N HIS A 55 -0.50 -7.06 0.21
CA HIS A 55 -1.33 -6.74 1.36
C HIS A 55 -2.37 -5.71 0.97
N VAL A 56 -3.51 -5.75 1.64
CA VAL A 56 -4.52 -4.68 1.65
C VAL A 56 -4.71 -4.28 3.10
N ALA A 57 -4.70 -2.99 3.37
CA ALA A 57 -4.92 -2.44 4.70
C ALA A 57 -6.24 -1.67 4.73
N TYR A 58 -6.98 -1.83 5.83
CA TYR A 58 -8.19 -1.08 6.11
C TYR A 58 -7.97 -0.26 7.37
N LYS A 59 -8.26 1.04 7.29
CA LYS A 59 -8.23 1.94 8.46
C LYS A 59 -9.47 1.68 9.31
N VAL A 60 -9.27 1.57 10.61
CA VAL A 60 -10.36 1.42 11.58
C VAL A 60 -10.75 2.78 12.18
N GLU A 61 -11.95 2.87 12.74
CA GLU A 61 -12.45 4.09 13.37
C GLU A 61 -11.71 4.38 14.69
N ARG A 62 -11.45 3.34 15.50
CA ARG A 62 -10.77 3.45 16.81
C ARG A 62 -9.72 2.36 16.98
N ASP A 63 -8.70 2.66 17.78
CA ASP A 63 -7.63 1.69 18.08
C ASP A 63 -8.18 0.38 18.67
N SER A 64 -9.21 0.45 19.53
CA SER A 64 -9.86 -0.73 20.11
C SER A 64 -10.53 -1.64 19.07
N ASP A 65 -10.88 -1.10 17.90
CA ASP A 65 -11.48 -1.91 16.83
C ASP A 65 -10.43 -2.85 16.22
N LEU A 66 -9.12 -2.55 16.31
CA LEU A 66 -8.05 -3.47 15.88
C LEU A 66 -8.08 -4.78 16.68
N ASP A 67 -8.15 -4.68 18.00
CA ASP A 67 -8.16 -5.85 18.90
C ASP A 67 -9.42 -6.70 18.66
N LEU A 68 -10.57 -6.05 18.54
CA LEU A 68 -11.85 -6.72 18.26
C LEU A 68 -11.82 -7.45 16.90
N LEU A 69 -11.34 -6.77 15.85
CA LEU A 69 -11.28 -7.36 14.51
C LEU A 69 -10.26 -8.49 14.45
N LYS A 70 -9.10 -8.35 15.09
CA LYS A 70 -8.11 -9.42 15.22
C LYS A 70 -8.74 -10.68 15.84
N GLN A 71 -9.38 -10.55 16.99
CA GLN A 71 -10.02 -11.69 17.67
C GLN A 71 -11.06 -12.38 16.77
N ARG A 72 -11.84 -11.59 16.01
CA ARG A 72 -12.86 -12.13 15.09
C ARG A 72 -12.23 -12.87 13.90
N ILE A 73 -11.16 -12.32 13.32
CA ILE A 73 -10.42 -12.94 12.21
C ILE A 73 -9.80 -14.27 12.65
N GLU A 74 -9.17 -14.28 13.83
CA GLU A 74 -8.61 -15.48 14.45
C GLU A 74 -9.68 -16.53 14.73
N SER A 75 -10.83 -16.12 15.28
CA SER A 75 -11.97 -17.02 15.53
C SER A 75 -12.57 -17.61 14.26
N TYR A 76 -12.45 -16.91 13.13
CA TYR A 76 -12.88 -17.41 11.81
C TYR A 76 -11.88 -18.40 11.19
N GLY A 77 -10.66 -18.52 11.73
CA GLY A 77 -9.65 -19.50 11.33
C GLY A 77 -8.51 -18.95 10.47
N PHE A 78 -8.33 -17.62 10.42
CA PHE A 78 -7.18 -16.99 9.80
C PHE A 78 -6.19 -16.50 10.88
N ASN A 79 -4.88 -16.56 10.59
CA ASN A 79 -3.81 -16.16 11.53
C ASN A 79 -2.95 -15.06 10.89
#